data_AF-A0A928X096-F1
#
_entry.id   AF-A0A928X096-F1
#
_cell.length_a   1.000
_cell.length_b   1.000
_cell.length_c   1.000
_cell.angle_alpha   90.00
_cell.angle_beta   90.00
_cell.angle_gamma   90.00
#
_symmetry.space_group_name_H-M   'P 1'
#
loop_
_entity.id
_entity.type
_entity.pdbx_description
1 polymer ?
#
loop_
_entity_poly.entity_id
_entity_poly.type
_entity_poly.pdbx_seq_one_letter_code
_entity_poly.pdbx_strand_id
1 'polypeptide(L)'
;MASLPQYFDLGDAIRDTCQHWCDREGYSDPFCKDGEWWAFPPGGVIPIRIKTVMGRASGSLVKIDAVTLMLFPDGSLASTPDY
;
A
#
# COMPACT_ATOMS: atom_id res chain seq x y z
N MET A 1 5.32 -22.76 -3.70
CA MET A 1 4.22 -21.78 -3.63
C MET A 1 4.59 -20.77 -2.56
N ALA A 2 4.68 -19.48 -2.89
CA ALA A 2 4.94 -18.46 -1.88
C ALA A 2 3.71 -18.30 -0.96
N SER A 3 3.92 -18.21 0.35
CA SER A 3 2.87 -17.89 1.31
C SER A 3 2.48 -16.42 1.22
N LEU A 4 1.19 -16.11 1.42
CA LEU A 4 0.74 -14.72 1.50
C LEU A 4 1.36 -14.00 2.70
N PRO A 5 1.71 -12.70 2.59
CA PRO A 5 2.07 -11.88 3.73
C PRO A 5 0.96 -11.93 4.79
N GLN A 6 1.33 -12.20 6.04
CA GLN A 6 0.41 -12.32 7.15
C GLN A 6 0.71 -11.27 8.22
N TYR A 7 -0.32 -10.53 8.60
CA TYR A 7 -0.28 -9.47 9.60
C TYR A 7 -1.32 -9.74 10.69
N PHE A 8 -1.09 -9.21 11.88
CA PHE A 8 -2.07 -9.20 12.97
C PHE A 8 -2.73 -7.83 13.16
N ASP A 9 -2.09 -6.77 12.65
CA ASP A 9 -2.54 -5.39 12.74
C ASP A 9 -2.74 -4.82 11.33
N LEU A 10 -3.87 -4.13 11.13
CA LEU A 10 -4.19 -3.51 9.85
C LEU A 10 -3.26 -2.34 9.54
N GLY A 11 -2.83 -1.56 10.55
CA GLY A 11 -1.91 -0.45 10.37
C GLY A 11 -0.55 -0.91 9.86
N ASP A 12 -0.02 -2.01 10.39
CA ASP A 12 1.23 -2.62 9.91
C ASP A 12 1.08 -3.16 8.49
N ALA A 13 -0.03 -3.84 8.17
CA ALA A 13 -0.31 -4.30 6.81
C ALA A 13 -0.35 -3.14 5.80
N ILE A 14 -1.02 -2.04 6.16
CA ILE A 14 -1.12 -0.84 5.32
C ILE A 14 0.26 -0.22 5.12
N ARG A 15 1.03 -0.03 6.19
CA ARG A 15 2.37 0.58 6.11
C ARG A 15 3.30 -0.24 5.23
N ASP A 16 3.31 -1.57 5.41
CA ASP A 16 4.18 -2.46 4.63
C ASP A 16 3.77 -2.52 3.16
N THR A 17 2.47 -2.58 2.86
CA THR A 17 1.96 -2.51 1.47
C THR A 17 2.33 -1.19 0.81
N CYS A 18 2.21 -0.09 1.54
CA CYS A 18 2.58 1.24 1.07
C CYS A 18 4.09 1.34 0.83
N GLN A 19 4.92 0.88 1.76
CA GLN A 19 6.38 0.88 1.63
C GLN A 19 6.81 0.04 0.43
N HIS A 20 6.30 -1.18 0.29
CA HIS A 20 6.66 -2.07 -0.81
C HIS A 20 6.32 -1.48 -2.18
N TRP A 21 5.18 -0.78 -2.27
CA TRP A 21 4.82 -0.03 -3.47
C TRP A 21 5.80 1.12 -3.73
N CYS A 22 6.13 1.91 -2.70
CA CYS A 22 7.11 3.00 -2.83
C CYS A 22 8.47 2.51 -3.31
N ASP A 23 8.99 1.42 -2.72
CA ASP A 23 10.27 0.81 -3.09
C ASP A 23 10.27 0.35 -4.56
N ARG A 24 9.18 -0.28 -5.00
CA ARG A 24 9.03 -0.77 -6.37
C ARG A 24 8.96 0.35 -7.40
N GLU A 25 8.26 1.43 -7.09
CA GLU A 25 8.05 2.56 -8.00
C GLU A 25 9.16 3.64 -7.87
N GLY A 26 10.13 3.46 -6.96
CA GLY A 26 11.26 4.37 -6.74
C GLY A 26 10.95 5.63 -5.93
N TYR A 27 9.86 5.62 -5.16
CA TYR A 27 9.49 6.70 -4.27
C TYR A 27 10.31 6.67 -2.98
N SER A 28 10.30 7.77 -2.22
CA SER A 28 10.83 7.77 -0.86
C SER A 28 10.01 6.91 0.08
N ASP A 29 10.51 6.74 1.31
CA ASP A 29 9.71 6.23 2.42
C ASP A 29 8.38 7.00 2.54
N PRO A 30 7.25 6.29 2.66
CA PRO A 30 5.95 6.90 2.78
C PRO A 30 5.72 7.44 4.18
N PHE A 31 4.90 8.47 4.27
CA PHE A 31 4.45 9.04 5.54
C PHE A 31 2.95 9.32 5.51
N CYS A 32 2.32 9.21 6.67
CA CYS A 32 0.90 9.51 6.83
C CYS A 32 0.74 10.97 7.29
N LYS A 33 -0.09 11.72 6.57
CA LYS A 33 -0.45 13.10 6.90
C LYS A 33 -1.93 13.30 6.63
N ASP A 34 -2.64 13.80 7.64
CA ASP A 34 -4.09 14.06 7.60
C ASP A 34 -4.91 12.81 7.21
N GLY A 35 -4.44 11.63 7.62
CA GLY A 35 -5.08 10.34 7.30
C GLY A 35 -4.83 9.83 5.87
N GLU A 36 -4.00 10.52 5.09
CA GLU A 36 -3.62 10.10 3.74
C GLU A 36 -2.15 9.69 3.69
N TRP A 37 -1.83 8.74 2.81
CA TRP A 37 -0.45 8.34 2.55
C TRP A 37 0.19 9.19 1.46
N TRP A 38 1.39 9.67 1.77
CA TRP A 38 2.19 10.54 0.91
C TRP A 38 3.59 9.98 0.74
N ALA A 39 4.22 10.27 -0.39
CA ALA A 39 5.63 10.00 -0.62
C ALA A 39 6.20 11.02 -1.61
N PHE A 40 7.53 11.18 -1.62
CA PHE A 40 8.21 11.96 -2.64
C PHE A 40 8.45 11.08 -3.87
N PRO A 41 8.13 11.56 -5.08
CA PRO A 41 8.42 10.82 -6.31
C PRO A 41 9.93 10.78 -6.57
N PRO A 42 10.41 9.86 -7.42
CA PRO A 42 11.82 9.76 -7.78
C PRO A 42 12.37 11.12 -8.27
N GLY A 43 13.37 11.66 -7.56
CA GLY A 43 13.98 12.97 -7.87
C GLY A 43 13.10 14.20 -7.58
N GLY A 44 11.92 14.02 -6.98
CA GLY A 44 11.01 15.11 -6.63
C GLY A 44 11.26 15.66 -5.23
N VAL A 45 10.88 16.93 -5.03
CA VAL A 45 10.99 17.64 -3.74
C VAL A 45 9.63 18.07 -3.18
N ILE A 46 8.54 17.71 -3.86
CA ILE A 46 7.17 17.97 -3.42
C ILE A 46 6.52 16.60 -3.20
N PRO A 47 5.98 16.31 -2.01
CA PRO A 47 5.31 15.04 -1.77
C PRO A 47 3.96 15.02 -2.48
N ILE A 48 3.57 13.83 -2.91
CA ILE A 48 2.28 13.60 -3.57
C ILE A 48 1.49 12.52 -2.83
N ARG A 49 0.17 12.56 -2.98
CA ARG A 49 -0.73 11.55 -2.40
C ARG A 49 -0.65 10.27 -3.21
N ILE A 50 -0.36 9.16 -2.54
CA ILE A 50 -0.20 7.86 -3.20
C ILE A 50 -1.48 7.45 -3.93
N LYS A 51 -2.65 7.71 -3.34
CA LYS A 51 -3.96 7.44 -3.98
C LYS A 51 -4.15 8.09 -5.35
N THR A 52 -3.42 9.17 -5.64
CA THR A 52 -3.56 9.93 -6.91
C THR A 52 -2.70 9.38 -8.04
N VAL A 53 -1.75 8.49 -7.73
CA VAL A 53 -0.78 7.95 -8.70
C VAL A 53 -0.76 6.42 -8.73
N MET A 54 -1.21 5.75 -7.67
CA MET A 54 -1.32 4.30 -7.67
C MET A 54 -2.33 3.83 -8.73
N GLY A 55 -1.97 2.78 -9.47
CA GLY A 55 -2.89 2.09 -10.38
C GLY A 55 -3.70 1.00 -9.66
N ARG A 56 -4.78 0.52 -10.30
CA ARG A 56 -5.57 -0.62 -9.78
C ARG A 56 -4.77 -1.91 -9.63
N ALA A 57 -3.71 -2.07 -10.41
CA ALA A 57 -2.79 -3.21 -10.30
C ALA A 57 -1.84 -3.12 -9.09
N SER A 58 -1.92 -2.05 -8.29
CA SER A 58 -1.04 -1.86 -7.12
C SER A 58 -1.50 -2.63 -5.88
N GLY A 59 -2.72 -3.18 -5.90
CA GLY A 59 -3.24 -3.96 -4.80
C GLY A 59 -2.45 -5.25 -4.57
N SER A 60 -2.30 -5.63 -3.31
CA SER A 60 -1.68 -6.88 -2.87
C SER A 60 -2.65 -7.69 -2.04
N LEU A 61 -2.70 -9.00 -2.28
CA LEU A 61 -3.48 -9.90 -1.44
C LEU A 61 -2.73 -10.14 -0.13
N VAL A 62 -3.35 -9.79 0.99
CA VAL A 62 -2.76 -9.93 2.32
C VAL A 62 -3.69 -10.72 3.23
N LYS A 63 -3.12 -11.40 4.22
CA LYS A 63 -3.87 -12.02 5.30
C LYS A 63 -3.74 -11.18 6.56
N ILE A 64 -4.85 -10.70 7.09
CA ILE A 64 -4.92 -9.94 8.35
C ILE A 64 -5.73 -10.78 9.33
N ASP A 65 -5.04 -11.34 10.32
CA ASP A 65 -5.58 -12.33 11.25
C ASP A 65 -6.30 -13.49 10.50
N ALA A 66 -7.62 -13.60 10.62
CA ALA A 66 -8.41 -14.64 9.97
C ALA A 66 -8.95 -14.25 8.57
N VAL A 67 -8.72 -13.02 8.10
CA VAL A 67 -9.34 -12.49 6.88
C VAL A 67 -8.30 -12.27 5.79
N THR A 68 -8.62 -12.68 4.56
CA THR A 68 -7.81 -12.38 3.37
C THR A 68 -8.49 -11.28 2.57
N LEU A 69 -7.77 -10.20 2.27
CA LEU A 69 -8.30 -9.03 1.56
C LEU A 69 -7.29 -8.51 0.54
N MET A 70 -7.79 -7.83 -0.49
CA MET A 70 -6.95 -7.00 -1.35
C MET A 70 -6.69 -5.67 -0.62
N LEU A 71 -5.43 -5.35 -0.40
CA LEU A 71 -5.00 -4.12 0.25
C LEU A 71 -4.20 -3.25 -0.74
N PHE A 72 -4.55 -1.97 -0.82
CA PHE A 72 -3.89 -1.02 -1.70
C PHE A 72 -2.88 -0.14 -0.93
N PRO A 73 -1.89 0.45 -1.64
CA PRO A 73 -0.87 1.31 -1.02
C PRO A 73 -1.42 2.53 -0.27
N ASP A 74 -2.60 3.03 -0.65
CA ASP A 74 -3.27 4.13 0.07
C ASP A 74 -4.03 3.68 1.32
N GLY A 75 -4.00 2.38 1.64
CA GLY A 75 -4.72 1.78 2.76
C GLY A 75 -6.16 1.38 2.46
N SER A 76 -6.66 1.60 1.24
CA SER A 76 -7.99 1.13 0.86
C SER A 76 -8.04 -0.40 0.73
N LEU A 77 -9.21 -0.97 1.01
CA LEU A 77 -9.45 -2.42 1.01
C LEU A 77 -10.49 -2.79 -0.04
N ALA A 78 -10.30 -3.93 -0.69
CA ALA A 78 -11.32 -4.57 -1.52
C ALA A 78 -11.47 -6.05 -1.15
N SER A 79 -12.69 -6.55 -1.22
CA SER A 79 -13.00 -7.95 -0.87
C SER A 79 -12.44 -8.95 -1.90
N THR A 80 -12.14 -8.52 -3.13
CA THR A 80 -11.52 -9.31 -4.22
C THR A 80 -11.03 -8.36 -5.33
N PRO A 81 -10.01 -8.73 -6.15
CA PRO A 81 -9.73 -8.00 -7.39
C PRO A 81 -10.94 -8.11 -8.33
N ASP A 82 -11.45 -6.97 -8.80
CA ASP A 82 -12.32 -6.93 -9.97
C ASP A 82 -11.48 -7.41 -11.17
N TYR A 83 -11.74 -8.65 -11.63
CA TYR A 83 -11.12 -9.23 -12.82
C TYR A 83 -11.79 -8.73 -14.10
#